data_AF-A0AAV0Q5L3-F1
#
_entry.id   AF-A0AAV0Q5L3-F1
#
_cell.length_a   1.000
_cell.length_b   1.000
_cell.length_c   1.000
_cell.angle_alpha   90.00
_cell.angle_beta   90.00
_cell.angle_gamma   90.00
#
_symmetry.space_group_name_H-M   'P 1'
#
loop_
_entity.id
_entity.type
_entity.pdbx_description
1 polymer ?
#
loop_
_entity_poly.entity_id
_entity_poly.type
_entity_poly.pdbx_seq_one_letter_code
_entity_poly.pdbx_strand_id
1 'polypeptide(L)' 'MRPPPPPPEKKKVQFKFEDKVEAFYSDGWWEGAIIAEHSGGKFAVFLRGFEEQIVFEEKDLRLPVQWVKGKWEPRFEQV' A
#
# COMPACT_ATOMS: atom_id res chain seq x y z
N MET A 1 -8.81 14.76 11.73
CA MET A 1 -7.55 14.06 12.03
C MET A 1 -7.88 12.58 12.23
N ARG A 2 -7.13 11.66 11.60
CA ARG A 2 -7.19 10.21 11.87
C ARG A 2 -5.94 9.83 12.70
N PRO A 3 -6.00 8.83 13.58
CA PRO A 3 -4.80 8.32 14.27
C PRO A 3 -3.77 7.78 13.25
N PRO A 4 -2.57 7.37 13.68
CA PRO A 4 -1.72 6.54 12.84
C PRO A 4 -2.38 5.18 12.61
N PRO A 5 -2.37 4.66 11.37
CA PRO A 5 -2.84 3.31 11.07
C PRO A 5 -1.96 2.26 11.78
N PRO A 6 -2.54 1.11 12.14
CA PRO A 6 -1.77 0.02 12.72
C PRO A 6 -0.68 -0.43 11.73
N PRO A 7 0.43 -0.98 12.24
CA PRO A 7 1.39 -1.63 11.36
C PRO A 7 0.68 -2.71 10.53
N PRO A 8 1.11 -2.94 9.27
CA PRO A 8 0.53 -3.98 8.44
C PRO A 8 0.54 -5.32 9.19
N GLU A 9 -0.59 -6.04 9.13
CA GLU A 9 -0.66 -7.38 9.71
C GLU A 9 0.44 -8.25 9.07
N LYS A 10 1.12 -9.10 9.86
CA LYS A 10 2.16 -10.04 9.36
C LYS A 10 1.63 -11.10 8.38
N LYS A 11 0.38 -10.98 7.93
CA LYS A 11 -0.14 -11.85 6.88
C LYS A 11 0.60 -11.51 5.60
N LYS A 12 1.20 -12.55 4.99
CA LYS A 12 1.72 -12.44 3.62
C LYS A 12 0.56 -12.04 2.72
N VAL A 13 0.56 -10.79 2.28
CA VAL A 13 -0.37 -10.32 1.27
C VAL A 13 0.29 -10.60 -0.07
N GLN A 14 -0.37 -11.40 -0.89
CA GLN A 14 0.08 -11.61 -2.27
C GLN A 14 -0.43 -10.43 -3.09
N PHE A 15 0.48 -9.49 -3.32
CA PHE A 15 0.27 -8.37 -4.19
C PHE A 15 0.41 -8.78 -5.66
N LYS A 16 -0.42 -8.23 -6.53
CA LYS A 16 -0.38 -8.44 -7.99
C LYS A 16 -0.43 -7.12 -8.75
N PHE A 17 -0.11 -7.17 -10.04
CA PHE A 17 -0.32 -6.05 -10.96
C PHE A 17 -1.73 -5.43 -10.82
N GLU A 18 -1.79 -4.09 -10.87
CA GLU A 18 -2.97 -3.23 -10.68
C GLU A 18 -3.57 -3.17 -9.26
N ASP A 19 -3.03 -3.93 -8.29
CA ASP A 19 -3.48 -3.79 -6.90
C ASP A 19 -3.22 -2.37 -6.39
N LYS A 20 -4.26 -1.77 -5.79
CA LYS A 20 -4.13 -0.53 -5.03
C LYS A 20 -3.44 -0.82 -3.72
N VAL A 21 -2.42 -0.04 -3.40
CA VAL A 21 -1.61 -0.19 -2.19
C VAL A 21 -1.40 1.15 -1.52
N GLU A 22 -1.05 1.11 -0.25
CA GLU A 22 -0.35 2.22 0.40
C GLU A 22 1.12 1.83 0.57
N ALA A 23 2.04 2.67 0.09
CA ALA A 23 3.48 2.45 0.18
C ALA A 23 4.11 3.35 1.24
N PHE A 24 5.02 2.80 2.04
CA PHE A 24 5.76 3.56 3.05
C PHE A 24 6.96 4.27 2.40
N TYR A 25 6.88 5.59 2.29
CA TYR A 25 7.89 6.44 1.66
C TYR A 25 8.01 7.77 2.41
N SER A 26 9.25 8.23 2.66
CA SER A 26 9.54 9.49 3.35
C SER A 26 8.74 9.69 4.65
N ASP A 27 8.80 8.70 5.56
CA ASP A 27 8.12 8.67 6.87
C ASP A 27 6.58 8.74 6.82
N GLY A 28 5.97 8.42 5.67
CA GLY A 28 4.53 8.45 5.45
C GLY A 28 4.01 7.29 4.62
N TRP A 29 2.69 7.08 4.64
CA TRP A 29 1.99 6.12 3.79
C TRP A 29 1.32 6.86 2.63
N TRP A 30 1.63 6.45 1.40
CA TRP A 30 1.20 7.11 0.17
C TRP A 30 0.37 6.17 -0.70
N GLU A 31 -0.74 6.68 -1.26
CA GLU A 31 -1.59 5.91 -2.17
C GLU A 31 -0.84 5.64 -3.48
N GLY A 32 -0.84 4.38 -3.90
CA GLY A 32 -0.26 3.95 -5.16
C GLY A 32 -0.93 2.72 -5.75
N ALA A 33 -0.43 2.30 -6.90
CA ALA A 33 -0.87 1.07 -7.56
C ALA A 33 0.34 0.29 -8.07
N ILE A 34 0.26 -1.03 -8.01
CA ILE A 34 1.32 -1.90 -8.52
C ILE A 34 1.29 -1.90 -10.04
N ILE A 35 2.44 -1.62 -10.63
CA ILE A 35 2.62 -1.55 -12.09
C ILE A 35 3.62 -2.57 -12.62
N ALA A 36 4.37 -3.25 -11.74
CA ALA A 36 5.15 -4.42 -12.11
C ALA A 36 5.54 -5.24 -10.88
N GLU A 37 5.70 -6.55 -11.09
CA GLU A 37 6.29 -7.48 -10.12
C GLU A 37 7.74 -7.75 -10.51
N HIS A 38 8.65 -7.67 -9.54
CA HIS A 38 10.07 -7.95 -9.71
C HIS A 38 10.49 -9.20 -8.94
N SER A 39 11.62 -9.78 -9.33
CA SER A 39 12.20 -10.92 -8.62
C SER A 39 12.56 -10.55 -7.18
N GLY A 40 12.39 -11.52 -6.26
CA GLY A 40 12.73 -11.36 -4.84
C GLY A 40 11.67 -10.65 -4.00
N GLY A 41 10.40 -10.64 -4.40
CA GLY A 41 9.30 -10.08 -3.59
C GLY A 41 9.30 -8.54 -3.57
N LYS A 42 9.70 -7.95 -4.70
CA LYS A 42 9.72 -6.50 -4.91
C LYS A 42 8.66 -6.10 -5.92
N PHE A 43 8.10 -4.91 -5.76
CA PHE A 43 7.02 -4.41 -6.59
C PHE A 43 7.30 -2.98 -7.00
N ALA A 44 7.15 -2.68 -8.29
CA ALA A 44 7.12 -1.30 -8.76
C ALA A 44 5.73 -0.73 -8.47
N VAL A 45 5.70 0.39 -7.76
CA VAL A 45 4.47 1.10 -7.40
C VAL A 45 4.50 2.48 -8.00
N PHE A 46 3.41 2.84 -8.69
CA PHE A 46 3.16 4.20 -9.13
C PHE A 46 2.51 4.99 -8.00
N LEU A 47 3.21 5.99 -7.46
CA LEU A 47 2.71 6.86 -6.41
C LEU A 47 1.91 8.01 -7.02
N ARG A 48 0.59 8.00 -6.82
CA ARG A 48 -0.31 8.98 -7.47
C ARG A 48 -0.05 10.42 -7.07
N GLY A 49 0.41 10.65 -5.84
CA GLY A 49 0.69 12.00 -5.32
C GLY A 49 1.96 12.64 -5.88
N PHE A 50 2.88 11.84 -6.41
CA PHE A 50 4.18 12.28 -6.93
C PHE A 50 4.32 12.07 -8.44
N GLU A 51 3.42 11.30 -9.05
CA GLU A 51 3.53 10.84 -10.44
C GLU A 51 4.83 10.07 -10.72
N GLU A 52 5.39 9.43 -9.69
CA GLU A 52 6.65 8.70 -9.74
C GLU A 52 6.45 7.18 -9.61
N GLN A 53 7.39 6.42 -10.18
CA GLN A 53 7.45 4.96 -10.07
C GLN A 53 8.63 4.57 -9.19
N ILE A 54 8.36 3.86 -8.09
CA ILE A 54 9.38 3.47 -7.11
C ILE A 54 9.23 1.98 -6.80
N VAL A 55 10.35 1.28 -6.63
CA VAL A 55 10.38 -0.14 -6.28
C VAL A 55 10.42 -0.32 -4.77
N PHE A 56 9.47 -1.07 -4.23
CA PHE A 56 9.32 -1.36 -2.80
C PHE A 56 9.43 -2.85 -2.51
N GLU A 57 9.83 -3.21 -1.29
CA GLU A 57 9.71 -4.57 -0.79
C GLU A 57 8.28 -4.83 -0.25
N GLU A 58 7.84 -6.09 -0.18
CA GLU A 58 6.52 -6.45 0.35
C GLU A 58 6.22 -5.82 1.74
N LYS A 59 7.25 -5.70 2.60
CA LYS A 59 7.13 -5.13 3.96
C LYS A 59 6.81 -3.62 3.97
N ASP A 60 7.13 -2.92 2.89
CA ASP A 60 6.93 -1.47 2.75
C ASP A 60 5.58 -1.17 2.09
N LEU A 61 4.81 -2.21 1.74
CA LEU A 61 3.49 -2.13 1.14
C LEU A 61 2.43 -2.64 2.10
N ARG A 62 1.22 -2.08 1.96
CA ARG A 62 0.03 -2.61 2.62
C ARG A 62 -1.22 -2.40 1.79
N LEU A 63 -2.26 -3.15 2.15
CA LEU A 63 -3.60 -2.88 1.66
C LEU A 63 -4.10 -1.52 2.17
N PRO A 64 -4.77 -0.71 1.33
CA PRO A 64 -5.30 0.57 1.75
C PRO A 64 -6.28 0.42 2.92
N VAL A 65 -6.17 1.30 3.92
CA VAL A 65 -7.06 1.31 5.09
C VAL A 65 -7.73 2.67 5.27
N GLN A 66 -8.94 2.65 5.79
CA GLN A 66 -9.74 3.83 6.07
C GLN A 66 -10.15 3.91 7.54
N TRP A 67 -10.19 5.13 8.07
CA TRP A 67 -10.64 5.37 9.44
C TRP A 67 -12.14 5.66 9.43
N VAL A 68 -12.95 4.71 9.89
CA VAL A 68 -14.41 4.77 9.87
C VAL A 68 -14.94 4.51 11.27
N LYS A 69 -15.76 5.42 11.80
CA LYS A 69 -16.44 5.27 13.11
C LYS A 69 -15.49 4.88 14.27
N GLY A 70 -14.28 5.42 14.27
CA GLY A 70 -13.31 5.14 15.33
C GLY A 70 -12.53 3.83 15.18
N LYS A 71 -12.53 3.21 13.98
CA LYS A 71 -11.80 1.97 13.69
C LYS A 71 -11.11 2.04 12.34
N TRP A 72 -10.02 1.27 12.19
CA TRP A 72 -9.35 1.05 10.92
C TRP A 72 -10.02 -0.11 10.21
N GLU A 73 -10.59 0.16 9.04
CA GLU A 73 -11.25 -0.83 8.20
C GLU A 73 -10.45 -0.95 6.90
N PRO A 74 -10.33 -2.16 6.32
CA PRO A 74 -9.80 -2.30 4.98
C PRO A 74 -10.63 -1.46 4.00
N ARG A 75 -9.95 -0.73 3.13
CA ARG A 75 -10.60 -0.03 2.04
C ARG A 75 -10.73 -1.02 0.88
N PHE A 76 -11.83 -1.77 0.89
CA PHE A 76 -12.17 -2.66 -0.21
C PHE A 76 -12.61 -1.81 -1.40
N GLU A 77 -11.75 -1.71 -2.42
CA GLU A 77 -12.19 -1.41 -3.78
C GLU A 77 -11.99 -2.69 -4.59
N GLN A 78 -12.93 -3.63 -4.44
CA GLN A 78 -13.12 -4.71 -5.40
C GLN A 78 -13.85 -4.10 -6.61
N VAL A 79 -13.18 -4.09 -7.76
CA VAL A 79 -13.85 -4.18 -9.06
C VAL A 79 -14.03 -5.65 -9.41
#